data_AF-A0ABC9TLF8-F1
#
_entry.id   AF-A0ABC9TLF8-F1
#
_cell.length_a   1.000
_cell.length_b   1.000
_cell.length_c   1.000
_cell.angle_alpha   90.00
_cell.angle_beta   90.00
_cell.angle_gamma   90.00
#
_symmetry.space_group_name_H-M   'P 1'
#
loop_
_entity.id
_entity.type
_entity.pdbx_description
1 polymer ?
#
loop_
_entity_poly.entity_id
_entity_poly.type
_entity_poly.pdbx_seq_one_letter_code
_entity_poly.pdbx_strand_id
1 'polypeptide(L)'
;MKTKIENKQMHFFEINDPYLAVIAAKDEKRCLEIYTEVVSDVENEEVFYTEMQSIDKYTALKLVAESYIEDGGKVGIEEAFNQLENLSQDGELLIIAGSLL
;
A
#
# COMPACT_ATOMS: atom_id res chain seq x y z
N MET A 1 -19.35 7.42 27.36
CA MET A 1 -17.88 7.30 27.22
C MET A 1 -17.59 7.07 25.75
N LYS A 2 -16.93 8.02 25.07
CA LYS A 2 -16.37 7.75 23.75
C LYS A 2 -15.01 7.13 24.01
N THR A 3 -14.89 5.84 23.78
CA THR A 3 -13.63 5.10 23.91
C THR A 3 -12.61 5.81 23.03
N LYS A 4 -11.44 6.14 23.60
CA LYS A 4 -10.27 6.58 22.83
C LYS A 4 -10.09 5.56 21.71
N ILE A 5 -10.43 5.96 20.49
CA ILE A 5 -9.96 5.25 19.30
C ILE A 5 -8.45 5.47 19.37
N GLU A 6 -7.71 4.43 19.72
CA GLU A 6 -6.29 4.40 19.43
C GLU A 6 -6.20 4.59 17.92
N ASN A 7 -5.90 5.81 17.48
CA ASN A 7 -5.54 6.09 16.10
C ASN A 7 -4.26 5.30 15.84
N LYS A 8 -4.41 4.04 15.50
CA LYS A 8 -3.31 3.19 15.06
C LYS A 8 -2.87 3.81 13.73
N GLN A 9 -1.77 4.54 13.78
CA GLN A 9 -1.28 5.30 12.65
C GLN A 9 -0.89 4.31 11.55
N MET A 10 -1.49 4.44 10.38
CA MET A 10 -1.07 3.68 9.20
C MET A 10 0.20 4.30 8.61
N HIS A 11 1.12 3.44 8.25
CA HIS A 11 2.29 3.76 7.45
C HIS A 11 2.05 3.30 6.02
N PHE A 12 2.69 3.97 5.07
CA PHE A 12 2.59 3.63 3.66
C PHE A 12 3.96 3.18 3.17
N PHE A 13 3.96 2.10 2.41
CA PHE A 13 5.16 1.46 1.91
C PHE A 13 5.04 1.25 0.42
N GLU A 14 6.10 1.59 -0.30
CA GLU A 14 6.28 1.31 -1.72
C GLU A 14 7.31 0.20 -1.88
N ILE A 15 6.95 -0.82 -2.66
CA ILE A 15 7.82 -1.94 -3.03
C ILE A 15 7.84 -1.98 -4.55
N ASN A 16 9.01 -2.19 -5.15
CA ASN A 16 9.19 -2.13 -6.60
C ASN A 16 9.61 -3.47 -7.25
N ASP A 17 9.94 -4.49 -6.45
CA ASP A 17 10.38 -5.80 -6.94
C ASP A 17 9.60 -6.94 -6.26
N PRO A 18 9.13 -7.97 -7.02
CA PRO A 18 9.06 -8.02 -8.49
C PRO A 18 8.01 -7.08 -9.11
N TYR A 19 7.08 -6.56 -8.29
CA TYR A 19 5.99 -5.70 -8.75
C TYR A 19 5.93 -4.40 -7.95
N LEU A 20 5.56 -3.30 -8.62
CA LEU A 20 5.24 -2.04 -7.95
C LEU A 20 3.96 -2.25 -7.12
N ALA A 21 4.10 -2.17 -5.80
CA ALA A 21 3.00 -2.23 -4.85
C ALA A 21 3.05 -1.04 -3.89
N VAL A 22 1.88 -0.47 -3.60
CA VAL A 22 1.71 0.49 -2.50
C VAL A 22 0.81 -0.16 -1.45
N ILE A 23 1.33 -0.30 -0.23
CA ILE A 23 0.64 -0.99 0.87
C ILE A 23 0.53 -0.04 2.05
N ALA A 24 -0.67 0.05 2.62
CA ALA A 24 -0.87 0.64 3.94
C ALA A 24 -0.75 -0.46 5.00
N ALA A 25 0.11 -0.26 6.00
CA ALA A 25 0.28 -1.21 7.08
C ALA A 25 0.68 -0.54 8.40
N LYS A 26 0.47 -1.25 9.51
CA LYS A 26 0.84 -0.77 10.86
C LYS A 26 2.36 -0.73 11.10
N ASP A 27 3.11 -1.55 10.38
CA ASP A 27 4.56 -1.72 10.50
C ASP A 27 5.10 -2.48 9.26
N GLU A 28 6.42 -2.49 9.09
CA GLU A 28 7.11 -3.16 7.98
C GLU A 28 6.83 -4.66 7.94
N LYS A 29 6.69 -5.30 9.11
CA LYS A 29 6.38 -6.73 9.21
C LYS A 29 5.00 -7.03 8.60
N ARG A 30 3.99 -6.23 8.95
CA ARG A 30 2.65 -6.40 8.37
C ARG A 30 2.63 -6.06 6.88
N CYS A 31 3.46 -5.12 6.44
CA CYS A 31 3.63 -4.85 5.01
C CYS A 31 4.13 -6.09 4.25
N LEU A 32 5.15 -6.78 4.77
CA LEU A 32 5.65 -8.04 4.21
C LEU A 32 4.57 -9.13 4.17
N GLU A 33 3.83 -9.30 5.27
CA GLU A 33 2.73 -10.28 5.34
C GLU A 33 1.68 -10.00 4.25
N ILE A 34 1.22 -8.76 4.11
CA ILE A 34 0.26 -8.37 3.07
C ILE A 34 0.85 -8.64 1.68
N TYR A 35 2.08 -8.18 1.42
CA TYR A 35 2.73 -8.40 0.11
C TYR A 35 2.79 -9.89 -0.25
N THR A 36 3.18 -10.74 0.69
CA THR A 36 3.28 -12.18 0.49
C THR A 36 1.91 -12.84 0.29
N GLU A 37 0.88 -12.38 1.02
CA GLU A 37 -0.49 -12.91 0.92
C GLU A 37 -1.17 -12.56 -0.42
N VAL A 38 -0.92 -11.36 -0.97
CA VAL A 38 -1.74 -10.83 -2.08
C VAL A 38 -0.97 -10.43 -3.34
N VAL A 39 0.35 -10.26 -3.29
CA VAL A 39 1.18 -9.79 -4.41
C VAL A 39 2.07 -10.91 -4.95
N SER A 40 3.05 -11.36 -4.17
CA SER A 40 4.02 -12.38 -4.59
C SER A 40 4.73 -12.97 -3.39
N ASP A 41 5.13 -14.24 -3.51
CA ASP A 41 6.04 -14.87 -2.54
C ASP A 41 7.35 -14.07 -2.43
N VAL A 42 7.87 -13.94 -1.21
CA VAL A 42 9.15 -13.28 -0.91
C VAL A 42 10.16 -14.35 -0.53
N GLU A 43 11.13 -14.61 -1.41
CA GLU A 43 12.17 -15.62 -1.18
C GLU A 43 13.22 -15.16 -0.16
N ASN A 44 13.45 -13.84 -0.04
CA ASN A 44 14.44 -13.25 0.85
C ASN A 44 13.90 -11.98 1.52
N GLU A 45 13.53 -12.08 2.79
CA GLU A 45 13.00 -10.96 3.58
C GLU A 45 14.02 -9.82 3.75
N GLU A 46 15.32 -10.10 3.84
CA GLU A 46 16.34 -9.05 4.00
C GLU A 46 16.42 -8.14 2.76
N VAL A 47 16.31 -8.74 1.57
CA VAL A 47 16.25 -7.98 0.31
C VAL A 47 14.97 -7.15 0.27
N PHE A 48 13.83 -7.76 0.61
CA PHE A 48 12.54 -7.06 0.66
C PHE A 48 12.58 -5.82 1.57
N TYR A 49 13.10 -5.95 2.79
CA TYR A 49 13.22 -4.81 3.72
C TYR A 49 14.24 -3.77 3.26
N THR A 50 15.28 -4.17 2.51
CA THR A 50 16.26 -3.24 1.95
C THR A 50 15.67 -2.41 0.82
N GLU A 51 14.77 -3.00 0.03
CA GLU A 51 14.14 -2.34 -1.13
C GLU A 51 12.83 -1.62 -0.80
N MET A 52 12.18 -1.98 0.31
CA MET A 52 11.00 -1.30 0.84
C MET A 52 11.29 0.17 1.11
N GLN A 53 10.40 1.04 0.64
CA GLN A 53 10.47 2.47 0.89
C GLN A 53 9.27 2.92 1.71
N SER A 54 9.53 3.51 2.88
CA SER A 54 8.48 4.22 3.60
C SER A 54 8.19 5.55 2.90
N ILE A 55 6.92 5.78 2.57
CA ILE A 55 6.44 6.99 1.91
C ILE A 55 5.42 7.71 2.79
N ASP A 56 5.30 9.02 2.60
CA ASP A 56 4.29 9.80 3.30
C ASP A 56 2.90 9.64 2.67
N LYS A 57 1.86 10.03 3.42
CA LYS A 57 0.46 9.91 3.00
C LYS A 57 0.15 10.66 1.71
N TYR A 58 0.78 11.80 1.44
CA TYR A 58 0.53 12.57 0.21
C TYR A 58 1.16 11.89 -1.00
N THR A 59 2.35 11.30 -0.84
CA THR A 59 2.97 10.48 -1.87
C THR A 59 2.10 9.25 -2.18
N ALA A 60 1.63 8.53 -1.15
CA ALA A 60 0.71 7.41 -1.34
C ALA A 60 -0.59 7.83 -2.05
N LEU A 61 -1.22 8.92 -1.61
CA LEU A 61 -2.43 9.47 -2.24
C LEU A 61 -2.21 9.77 -3.72
N LYS A 62 -1.07 10.39 -4.06
CA LYS A 62 -0.71 10.72 -5.44
C LYS A 62 -0.56 9.46 -6.28
N LEU A 63 0.19 8.47 -5.79
CA LEU A 63 0.39 7.20 -6.50
C LEU A 63 -0.95 6.50 -6.76
N VAL A 64 -1.82 6.42 -5.75
CA VAL A 64 -3.15 5.78 -5.89
C VAL A 64 -3.99 6.53 -6.91
N ALA A 65 -4.05 7.87 -6.82
CA ALA A 65 -4.82 8.69 -7.76
C ALA A 65 -4.32 8.58 -9.21
N GLU A 66 -3.02 8.35 -9.42
CA GLU A 66 -2.39 8.21 -10.73
C GLU A 66 -2.42 6.77 -11.28
N SER A 67 -2.76 5.78 -10.45
CA SER A 67 -2.89 4.38 -10.85
C SER A 67 -4.05 4.17 -11.84
N TYR A 68 -3.89 3.19 -12.73
CA TYR A 68 -4.87 2.88 -13.76
C TYR A 68 -5.89 1.87 -13.24
N ILE A 69 -7.17 2.13 -13.53
CA ILE A 69 -8.23 1.13 -13.41
C ILE A 69 -8.22 0.23 -14.66
N GLU A 70 -8.84 -0.95 -14.56
CA GLU A 70 -8.87 -1.95 -15.64
C GLU A 70 -9.40 -1.39 -16.97
N ASP A 71 -10.34 -0.44 -16.92
CA ASP A 71 -10.94 0.20 -18.10
C ASP A 71 -10.08 1.32 -18.72
N GLY A 72 -8.82 1.48 -18.29
CA GLY A 72 -7.85 2.43 -18.86
C GLY A 72 -7.99 3.89 -18.38
N GLY A 73 -8.88 4.15 -17.42
CA GLY A 73 -8.95 5.41 -16.69
C GLY A 73 -7.95 5.47 -15.54
N LYS A 74 -7.82 6.64 -14.90
CA LYS A 74 -7.13 6.77 -13.60
C LYS A 74 -8.13 6.70 -12.46
N VAL A 75 -7.71 6.24 -11.29
CA VAL A 75 -8.53 6.26 -10.06
C VAL A 75 -8.98 7.68 -9.71
N GLY A 76 -8.07 8.67 -9.81
CA GLY A 76 -8.37 10.05 -9.49
C GLY A 76 -8.33 10.37 -8.00
N ILE A 77 -8.27 11.67 -7.67
CA ILE A 77 -7.95 12.14 -6.31
C ILE A 77 -9.06 11.88 -5.28
N GLU A 78 -10.34 11.99 -5.69
CA GLU A 78 -11.47 11.80 -4.78
C GLU A 78 -11.56 10.35 -4.31
N GLU A 79 -11.42 9.40 -5.23
CA GLU A 79 -11.48 7.98 -4.92
C GLU A 79 -10.23 7.52 -4.15
N ALA A 80 -9.04 8.00 -4.55
CA ALA A 80 -7.81 7.73 -3.79
C ALA A 80 -7.92 8.24 -2.34
N PHE A 81 -8.51 9.41 -2.13
CA PHE A 81 -8.74 9.93 -0.79
C PHE A 81 -9.72 9.05 0.00
N ASN A 82 -10.81 8.62 -0.62
CA ASN A 82 -11.78 7.71 0.02
C ASN A 82 -11.13 6.39 0.46
N GLN A 83 -10.27 5.80 -0.38
CA GLN A 83 -9.55 4.57 -0.02
C GLN A 83 -8.64 4.79 1.20
N LEU A 84 -7.86 5.88 1.20
CA LEU A 84 -6.94 6.19 2.29
C LEU A 84 -7.63 6.54 3.62
N GLU A 85 -8.87 7.05 3.59
CA GLU A 85 -9.66 7.32 4.81
C GLU A 85 -10.41 6.09 5.33
N ASN A 86 -10.64 5.08 4.49
CA ASN A 86 -11.42 3.88 4.84
C ASN A 86 -10.57 2.60 4.93
N LEU A 87 -9.26 2.75 5.14
CA LEU A 87 -8.32 1.63 5.28
C LEU A 87 -8.75 0.63 6.37
N SER A 88 -8.65 -0.66 6.06
CA SER A 88 -8.77 -1.73 7.07
C SER A 88 -7.77 -1.54 8.20
N GLN A 89 -8.16 -1.85 9.45
CA GLN A 89 -7.26 -1.75 10.61
C GLN A 89 -6.04 -2.69 10.54
N ASP A 90 -6.13 -3.74 9.72
CA ASP A 90 -5.06 -4.73 9.52
C ASP A 90 -4.08 -4.37 8.39
N GLY A 91 -4.31 -3.23 7.72
CA GLY A 91 -3.60 -2.82 6.52
C GLY A 91 -4.27 -3.32 5.25
N GLU A 92 -3.85 -2.77 4.11
CA GLU A 92 -4.51 -2.96 2.83
C GLU A 92 -3.55 -2.68 1.66
N LEU A 93 -3.67 -3.47 0.59
CA LEU A 93 -3.01 -3.21 -0.70
C LEU A 93 -3.78 -2.11 -1.42
N LEU A 94 -3.09 -1.04 -1.80
CA LEU A 94 -3.68 0.12 -2.47
C LEU A 94 -3.42 0.12 -3.98
N ILE A 95 -2.24 -0.34 -4.38
CA ILE A 95 -1.85 -0.44 -5.78
C ILE A 95 -1.10 -1.73 -5.98
N ILE A 96 -1.39 -2.42 -7.09
CA ILE A 96 -0.47 -3.33 -7.74
C ILE A 96 -0.38 -2.91 -9.20
N ALA A 97 0.78 -2.44 -9.62
CA ALA A 97 1.08 -2.24 -11.02
C ALA A 97 2.05 -3.35 -11.41
N GLY A 98 1.48 -4.43 -11.95
CA GLY A 98 2.28 -5.41 -12.65
C GLY A 98 2.94 -4.71 -13.83
N SER A 99 4.26 -4.66 -13.84
CA SER A 99 4.95 -4.70 -15.13
C SER A 99 4.52 -6.01 -15.79
N LEU A 100 3.45 -5.95 -16.59
CA LEU A 100 3.30 -6.89 -17.70
C LEU A 100 4.49 -6.61 -18.61
N LEU A 101 5.59 -7.33 -18.37
CA LEU A 101 6.59 -7.60 -19.40
C LEU A 101 5.92 -8.37 -20.54
#